data_AF-A0A849FII2-F1
#
_entry.id   AF-A0A849FII2-F1
#
_cell.length_a   1.000
_cell.length_b   1.000
_cell.length_c   1.000
_cell.angle_alpha   90.00
_cell.angle_beta   90.00
_cell.angle_gamma   90.00
#
_symmetry.space_group_name_H-M   'P 1'
#
loop_
_entity.id
_entity.type
_entity.pdbx_description
1 polymer ?
#
loop_
_entity_poly.entity_id
_entity_poly.type
_entity_poly.pdbx_seq_one_letter_code
_entity_poly.pdbx_strand_id
1 'polypeptide(L)' 'MITEVQFQQELDLIIANAIREDVGDGDHSSLACIPASAKGKAKLLV' A
#
# COMPACT_ATOMS: atom_id res chain seq x y z
N MET A 1 23.35 -4.17 14.53
CA MET A 1 22.71 -4.60 13.28
C MET A 1 21.59 -5.55 13.67
N ILE A 2 20.35 -5.31 13.24
CA ILE A 2 19.20 -6.17 13.59
C ILE A 2 19.26 -7.49 12.82
N THR A 3 18.52 -8.50 13.27
CA THR A 3 18.43 -9.79 12.56
C THR A 3 17.58 -9.64 11.29
N GLU A 4 17.73 -10.54 10.33
CA GLU A 4 16.88 -10.57 9.13
C GLU A 4 15.39 -10.69 9.48
N VAL A 5 15.06 -11.48 10.51
CA VAL A 5 13.68 -11.63 11.00
C VAL A 5 13.15 -10.29 11.53
N GLN A 6 13.95 -9.58 12.33
CA GLN A 6 13.56 -8.25 12.83
C GLN A 6 13.44 -7.24 11.70
N PHE A 7 14.35 -7.27 10.72
CA PHE A 7 14.27 -6.37 9.56
C PHE A 7 12.98 -6.57 8.78
N GLN A 8 12.59 -7.82 8.53
CA GLN A 8 11.35 -8.11 7.82
C GLN A 8 10.12 -7.65 8.61
N GLN A 9 10.12 -7.86 9.94
CA GLN A 9 9.05 -7.37 10.82
C GLN A 9 8.92 -5.84 10.76
N GLU A 10 10.03 -5.11 10.84
CA GLU A 10 10.02 -3.65 10.74
C GLU A 10 9.53 -3.18 9.36
N LEU A 11 9.93 -3.87 8.28
CA LEU A 11 9.48 -3.56 6.93
C LEU A 11 7.95 -3.73 6.80
N ASP A 12 7.41 -4.84 7.30
CA ASP A 12 5.98 -5.12 7.27
C ASP A 12 5.19 -4.08 8.08
N LEU A 13 5.72 -3.68 9.25
CA LEU A 13 5.14 -2.65 10.09
C LEU A 13 5.12 -1.28 9.39
N ILE A 14 6.20 -0.90 8.73
CA ILE A 14 6.26 0.36 7.98
C ILE A 14 5.22 0.38 6.85
N ILE A 15 5.13 -0.70 6.06
CA ILE A 15 4.17 -0.80 4.96
C ILE A 15 2.74 -0.74 5.49
N ALA A 16 2.41 -1.51 6.54
CA ALA A 16 1.07 -1.54 7.12
C ALA A 16 0.66 -0.18 7.70
N ASN A 17 1.58 0.50 8.39
CA ASN A 17 1.29 1.82 8.97
C ASN A 17 1.10 2.88 7.87
N ALA A 18 1.94 2.88 6.83
CA ALA A 18 1.82 3.82 5.71
C ALA A 18 0.48 3.64 4.97
N ILE A 19 0.06 2.40 4.70
CA ILE A 19 -1.24 2.14 4.05
C ILE A 19 -2.40 2.62 4.93
N ARG A 20 -2.34 2.39 6.24
CA ARG A 20 -3.39 2.82 7.19
C ARG A 20 -3.50 4.35 7.27
N GLU A 21 -2.37 5.05 7.24
CA GLU A 21 -2.31 6.52 7.25
C GLU A 21 -2.89 7.11 5.97
N ASP A 22 -2.51 6.58 4.80
CA ASP A 22 -2.88 7.13 3.49
C ASP A 22 -4.33 6.82 3.11
N VAL A 23 -4.79 5.59 3.35
CA VAL A 23 -6.12 5.15 2.89
C VAL A 23 -7.22 5.41 3.92
N GLY A 24 -6.93 5.33 5.22
CA GLY A 24 -7.93 5.60 6.26
C GLY A 24 -9.22 4.78 6.12
N ASP A 25 -10.36 5.47 5.97
CA ASP A 25 -11.69 4.89 5.74
C ASP A 25 -11.97 4.52 4.27
N GLY A 26 -11.10 4.95 3.35
CA GLY A 26 -11.13 4.57 1.95
C GLY A 26 -10.56 5.65 1.02
N ASP A 27 -10.11 5.22 -0.16
CA ASP A 27 -9.79 6.14 -1.25
C ASP A 27 -11.07 6.53 -2.00
N HIS A 28 -11.74 7.55 -1.48
CA HIS A 28 -13.00 8.07 -2.03
C HIS A 28 -12.86 8.53 -3.49
N SER A 29 -11.69 9.00 -3.90
CA SER A 29 -11.45 9.45 -5.27
C SER A 29 -11.48 8.26 -6.25
N SER A 30 -10.81 7.16 -5.90
CA SER A 30 -10.88 5.93 -6.68
C SER A 30 -12.26 5.29 -6.63
N LEU A 31 -12.89 5.23 -5.45
CA LEU A 31 -14.23 4.65 -5.29
C LEU A 31 -15.31 5.38 -6.11
N ALA A 32 -15.20 6.70 -6.25
CA ALA A 32 -16.14 7.49 -7.03
C ALA A 32 -15.93 7.35 -8.55
N CYS A 33 -14.68 7.16 -9.00
CA CYS A 33 -14.31 7.29 -10.41
C CYS A 33 -13.96 5.96 -11.10
N ILE A 34 -13.62 4.92 -10.34
CA ILE A 34 -13.10 3.66 -10.88
C ILE A 34 -14.04 2.51 -10.53
N PRO A 35 -14.63 1.81 -11.52
CA PRO A 35 -15.46 0.64 -11.26
C PRO A 35 -14.65 -0.49 -10.60
N ALA A 36 -15.26 -1.22 -9.66
CA ALA A 36 -14.60 -2.33 -8.95
C ALA A 36 -14.12 -3.49 -9.87
N SER A 37 -14.70 -3.61 -11.08
CA SER A 37 -14.29 -4.60 -12.08
C SER A 37 -13.15 -4.12 -12.99
N ALA A 38 -12.75 -2.85 -12.91
CA ALA A 38 -11.71 -2.29 -13.77
C ALA A 38 -10.34 -2.92 -13.45
N LYS A 39 -9.57 -3.25 -14.49
CA LYS A 39 -8.20 -3.73 -14.37
C LYS A 39 -7.28 -2.90 -15.26
N GLY A 40 -6.24 -2.33 -14.67
CA GLY A 40 -5.19 -1.60 -15.36
C GLY A 40 -3.84 -2.31 -15.29
N LYS A 41 -2.86 -1.82 -16.06
CA LYS A 41 -1.45 -2.19 -15.91
C LYS A 41 -0.66 -0.93 -15.57
N ALA A 42 0.14 -0.99 -14.52
CA ALA A 42 1.10 0.05 -14.19
C ALA A 42 2.52 -0.46 -14.46
N LYS A 43 3.40 0.44 -14.90
CA LYS A 43 4.83 0.17 -15.04
C LYS A 43 5.57 1.18 -14.18
N LEU A 44 6.28 0.71 -13.17
CA LEU A 44 7.22 1.55 -12.44
C LEU A 44 8.40 1.85 -13.37
N LEU A 45 8.63 3.13 -13.66
CA LEU A 45 9.80 3.58 -14.39
C LEU A 45 10.86 3.94 -13.36
N VAL A 46 11.96 3.19 -13.37
CA VAL A 46 13.16 3.43 -12.55
C VAL A 46 14.36 3.60 -13.45
#